data_AF-A0A1H2CDB9-F1
#
_entry.id   AF-A0A1H2CDB9-F1
#
_cell.length_a   1.000
_cell.length_b   1.000
_cell.length_c   1.000
_cell.angle_alpha   90.00
_cell.angle_beta   90.00
_cell.angle_gamma   90.00
#
_symmetry.space_group_name_H-M   'P 1'
#
loop_
_entity.id
_entity.type
_entity.pdbx_description
1 polymer ?
#
loop_
_entity_poly.entity_id
_entity_poly.type
_entity_poly.pdbx_seq_one_letter_code
_entity_poly.pdbx_strand_id
1 'polypeptide(L)'
;MVTVWRLTRLLLVNRLRQEGAARWVERVVVLNLLNIFVLAAVFATAGGRRLAPDILVTQYSYFIPLAALTAGVGAWETELFAGLADEYLLRPGRGLAARLLLGLVESAAPVVLFLTLLLTSAVTRADRLSHLMTAVLMLIVFLLLGTALGYCFGFRHEKAVNNFLTSVAWVLGLGPGPFFQAGDSAILKIFPGGHSLHGQFGPEWGKLAFLLLVGLGLIAWGTAPRRHRSFTR
;
A
#
# COMPACT_ATOMS: atom_id res chain seq x y z
N MET A 1 4.12 14.75 27.02
CA MET A 1 4.01 14.89 25.55
C MET A 1 3.96 13.51 24.91
N VAL A 2 2.93 13.20 24.12
CA VAL A 2 2.88 11.95 23.33
C VAL A 2 3.64 12.17 22.02
N THR A 3 4.70 11.39 21.80
CA THR A 3 5.51 11.39 20.57
C THR A 3 4.89 10.48 19.50
N VAL A 4 5.19 10.72 18.22
CA VAL A 4 4.74 9.88 17.09
C VAL A 4 5.12 8.41 17.31
N TRP A 5 6.32 8.17 17.83
CA TRP A 5 6.79 6.84 18.19
C TRP A 5 5.91 6.14 19.24
N ARG A 6 5.50 6.88 20.28
CA ARG A 6 4.62 6.35 21.31
C ARG A 6 3.25 5.99 20.74
N LEU A 7 2.68 6.81 19.86
CA LEU A 7 1.40 6.51 19.19
C LEU A 7 1.52 5.27 18.30
N THR A 8 2.57 5.18 17.49
CA THR A 8 2.81 4.02 16.61
C THR A 8 2.94 2.74 17.43
N ARG A 9 3.69 2.77 18.53
CA ARG A 9 3.82 1.62 19.44
C ARG A 9 2.48 1.23 20.06
N LEU A 10 1.67 2.19 20.48
CA LEU A 10 0.34 1.92 21.04
C LEU A 10 -0.58 1.25 20.02
N LEU A 11 -0.59 1.73 18.78
CA LEU A 11 -1.33 1.10 17.69
C LEU A 11 -0.88 -0.34 17.45
N LEU A 12 0.43 -0.56 17.34
CA LEU A 12 0.99 -1.90 17.11
C LEU A 12 0.66 -2.86 18.25
N VAL A 13 0.86 -2.42 19.51
CA VAL A 13 0.55 -3.25 20.68
C VAL A 13 -0.94 -3.58 20.74
N ASN A 14 -1.82 -2.63 20.45
CA ASN A 14 -3.26 -2.87 20.43
C ASN A 14 -3.66 -3.83 19.30
N ARG A 15 -3.09 -3.68 18.10
CA ARG A 15 -3.33 -4.61 16.98
C ARG A 15 -2.87 -6.03 17.33
N LEU A 16 -1.68 -6.17 17.91
CA LEU A 16 -1.15 -7.47 18.35
C LEU A 16 -1.98 -8.09 19.48
N ARG A 17 -2.55 -7.29 20.39
CA ARG A 17 -3.45 -7.78 21.44
C ARG A 17 -4.80 -8.25 20.90
N GLN A 18 -5.31 -7.60 19.86
CA GLN A 18 -6.60 -7.92 19.23
C GLN A 18 -6.50 -9.16 18.33
N GLU A 19 -5.54 -9.16 17.41
CA GLU A 19 -5.39 -10.26 16.44
C GLU A 19 -4.61 -11.43 17.04
N GLY A 20 -3.72 -11.18 17.99
CA GLY A 20 -2.68 -12.11 18.42
C GLY A 20 -1.47 -12.06 17.48
N ALA A 21 -0.27 -12.19 18.05
CA ALA A 21 0.98 -12.09 17.27
C ALA A 21 1.06 -13.11 16.13
N ALA A 22 0.58 -14.34 16.35
CA ALA A 22 0.57 -15.39 15.33
C ALA A 22 -0.29 -15.01 14.12
N ARG A 23 -1.54 -14.57 14.33
CA ARG A 23 -2.43 -14.16 13.25
C ARG A 23 -1.95 -12.89 12.55
N TRP A 24 -1.33 -11.98 13.30
CA TRP A 24 -0.72 -10.79 12.70
C TRP A 24 0.43 -11.17 11.75
N VAL A 25 1.33 -12.08 12.17
CA VAL A 25 2.39 -12.60 11.29
C VAL A 25 1.80 -13.35 10.10
N GLU A 26 0.79 -14.17 10.31
CA GLU A 26 0.08 -14.88 9.23
C GLU A 26 -0.48 -13.90 8.20
N ARG A 27 -1.18 -12.85 8.63
CA ARG A 27 -1.74 -11.81 7.75
C ARG A 27 -0.65 -11.02 7.02
N VAL A 28 0.30 -10.46 7.77
CA VAL A 28 1.27 -9.49 7.25
C VAL A 28 2.36 -10.16 6.43
N VAL A 29 2.77 -11.37 6.81
CA VAL A 29 3.89 -12.08 6.17
C VAL A 29 3.38 -13.21 5.30
N VAL A 30 2.71 -14.21 5.88
CA VAL A 30 2.43 -15.48 5.18
C VAL A 30 1.45 -15.26 4.03
N LEU A 31 0.28 -14.66 4.30
CA LEU A 31 -0.75 -14.44 3.29
C LEU A 31 -0.29 -13.47 2.20
N ASN A 32 0.38 -12.38 2.58
CA ASN A 32 0.91 -11.42 1.61
C ASN A 32 1.93 -12.07 0.67
N LEU A 33 2.91 -12.82 1.20
CA LEU A 33 3.91 -13.49 0.37
C LEU A 33 3.28 -14.59 -0.48
N LEU A 34 2.36 -15.38 0.08
CA LEU A 34 1.66 -16.44 -0.65
C LEU A 34 0.83 -15.85 -1.79
N ASN A 35 0.12 -14.75 -1.57
CA ASN A 35 -0.62 -14.03 -2.62
C ASN A 35 0.31 -13.57 -3.75
N ILE A 36 1.49 -13.02 -3.40
CA ILE A 36 2.49 -12.61 -4.40
C ILE A 36 2.95 -13.81 -5.23
N PHE A 37 3.31 -14.92 -4.58
CA PHE A 37 3.78 -16.12 -5.27
C PHE A 37 2.69 -16.77 -6.13
N VAL A 38 1.46 -16.86 -5.63
CA VAL A 38 0.32 -17.43 -6.37
C VAL A 38 0.00 -16.57 -7.59
N LEU A 39 -0.11 -15.25 -7.42
CA LEU A 39 -0.36 -14.34 -8.54
C LEU A 39 0.77 -14.42 -9.57
N ALA A 40 2.03 -14.41 -9.12
CA ALA A 40 3.17 -14.56 -10.00
C ALA A 40 3.16 -15.91 -10.76
N ALA A 41 2.81 -17.01 -10.10
CA ALA A 41 2.72 -18.33 -10.70
C ALA A 41 1.60 -18.43 -11.72
N VAL A 42 0.41 -17.90 -11.40
CA VAL A 42 -0.72 -17.79 -12.33
C VAL A 42 -0.33 -16.94 -13.54
N PHE A 43 0.43 -15.87 -13.33
CA PHE A 43 0.82 -14.97 -14.41
C PHE A 43 1.91 -15.55 -15.31
N ALA A 44 2.90 -16.23 -14.72
CA ALA A 44 3.91 -16.96 -15.46
C ALA A 44 3.28 -18.07 -16.31
N THR A 45 2.37 -18.87 -15.72
CA THR A 45 1.69 -19.96 -16.43
C THR A 45 0.76 -19.47 -17.54
N ALA A 46 -0.10 -18.49 -17.28
CA ALA A 46 -1.00 -17.93 -18.30
C ALA A 46 -0.24 -17.18 -19.42
N GLY A 47 0.91 -16.58 -19.11
CA GLY A 47 1.78 -15.94 -20.10
C GLY A 47 2.75 -16.89 -20.83
N GLY A 48 2.76 -18.19 -20.50
CA GLY A 48 3.70 -19.18 -21.06
C GLY A 48 5.17 -18.92 -20.70
N ARG A 49 5.44 -18.17 -19.62
CA ARG A 49 6.78 -17.78 -19.19
C ARG A 49 7.23 -18.60 -17.98
N ARG A 50 8.55 -18.78 -17.84
CA ARG A 50 9.13 -19.30 -16.60
C ARG A 50 9.18 -18.17 -15.57
N LEU A 51 8.87 -18.50 -14.32
CA LEU A 51 8.92 -17.55 -13.22
C LEU A 51 10.38 -17.31 -12.85
N ALA A 52 10.85 -16.08 -13.07
CA ALA A 52 12.23 -15.70 -12.82
C ALA A 52 12.30 -14.39 -12.00
N PRO A 53 13.32 -14.20 -11.14
CA PRO A 53 13.40 -13.04 -10.24
C PRO A 53 13.39 -11.69 -10.95
N ASP A 54 14.04 -11.60 -12.11
CA ASP A 54 14.06 -10.43 -12.98
C ASP A 54 12.67 -10.05 -13.49
N ILE A 55 11.84 -11.04 -13.86
CA ILE A 55 10.45 -10.80 -14.28
C ILE A 55 9.62 -10.26 -13.11
N LEU A 56 9.77 -10.82 -11.91
CA LEU A 56 9.08 -10.34 -10.71
C LEU A 56 9.43 -8.88 -10.37
N VAL A 57 10.70 -8.52 -10.46
CA VAL A 57 11.20 -7.17 -10.17
C VAL A 57 10.75 -6.16 -11.23
N THR A 58 10.76 -6.55 -12.50
CA THR A 58 10.57 -5.62 -13.62
C THR A 58 9.12 -5.48 -14.07
N GLN A 59 8.31 -6.54 -13.96
CA GLN A 59 6.93 -6.57 -14.47
C GLN A 59 5.89 -6.67 -13.36
N TYR A 60 6.26 -7.19 -12.19
CA TYR A 60 5.31 -7.49 -11.12
C TYR A 60 5.57 -6.73 -9.81
N SER A 61 6.25 -5.58 -9.86
CA SER A 61 6.53 -4.73 -8.68
C SER A 61 5.27 -4.12 -8.02
N TYR A 62 4.09 -4.28 -8.61
CA TYR A 62 2.81 -3.76 -8.13
C TYR A 62 2.40 -4.29 -6.74
N PHE A 63 2.99 -5.38 -6.25
CA PHE A 63 2.70 -5.88 -4.91
C PHE A 63 3.13 -4.89 -3.80
N ILE A 64 4.13 -4.04 -4.06
CA ILE A 64 4.57 -3.00 -3.12
C ILE A 64 3.48 -1.93 -2.94
N PRO A 65 3.01 -1.24 -4.00
CA PRO A 65 1.94 -0.26 -3.85
C PRO A 65 0.64 -0.88 -3.35
N LEU A 66 0.35 -2.15 -3.69
CA LEU A 66 -0.83 -2.83 -3.16
C LEU A 66 -0.76 -3.03 -1.64
N ALA A 67 0.35 -3.60 -1.15
CA ALA A 67 0.56 -3.80 0.28
C ALA A 67 0.50 -2.46 1.05
N ALA A 68 1.17 -1.44 0.50
CA ALA A 68 1.20 -0.08 1.04
C ALA A 68 -0.21 0.53 1.14
N LEU A 69 -1.02 0.40 0.09
CA LEU A 69 -2.39 0.89 0.06
C LEU A 69 -3.24 0.18 1.10
N THR A 70 -3.20 -1.15 1.14
CA THR A 70 -4.00 -1.95 2.08
C THR A 70 -3.61 -1.68 3.53
N ALA A 71 -2.32 -1.50 3.80
CA ALA A 71 -1.81 -1.15 5.12
C ALA A 71 -2.27 0.27 5.55
N GLY A 72 -2.18 1.24 4.63
CA GLY A 72 -2.66 2.60 4.88
C GLY A 72 -4.17 2.67 5.12
N VAL A 73 -4.95 1.90 4.34
CA VAL A 73 -6.40 1.79 4.53
C VAL A 73 -6.73 0.98 5.78
N GLY A 74 -5.99 -0.06 6.15
CA GLY A 74 -6.29 -0.85 7.35
C GLY A 74 -6.00 -0.12 8.67
N ALA A 75 -5.16 0.92 8.63
CA ALA A 75 -4.69 1.60 9.84
C ALA A 75 -5.81 2.26 10.68
N TRP A 76 -6.93 2.71 10.09
CA TRP A 76 -8.01 3.34 10.88
C TRP A 76 -8.70 2.37 11.84
N GLU A 77 -8.76 1.07 11.52
CA GLU A 77 -9.37 0.07 12.40
C GLU A 77 -8.63 0.03 13.74
N THR A 78 -7.29 0.06 13.68
CA THR A 78 -6.45 0.06 14.89
C THR A 78 -6.70 1.27 15.77
N GLU A 79 -7.08 2.41 15.20
CA GLU A 79 -7.34 3.64 15.93
C GLU A 79 -8.70 3.65 16.61
N LEU A 80 -9.72 3.13 15.93
CA LEU A 80 -11.04 2.94 16.52
C LEU A 80 -10.94 2.06 17.76
N PHE A 81 -10.33 0.88 17.62
CA PHE A 81 -10.23 -0.03 18.75
C PHE A 81 -9.26 0.45 19.84
N ALA A 82 -8.28 1.28 19.50
CA ALA A 82 -7.40 1.89 20.48
C ALA A 82 -8.05 3.07 21.24
N GLY A 83 -9.25 3.50 20.87
CA GLY A 83 -9.89 4.70 21.43
C GLY A 83 -9.09 5.98 21.17
N LEU A 84 -8.28 6.01 20.11
CA LEU A 84 -7.38 7.13 19.80
C LEU A 84 -7.98 8.14 18.83
N ALA A 85 -9.25 7.96 18.43
CA ALA A 85 -9.93 8.83 17.47
C ALA A 85 -9.77 10.31 17.84
N ASP A 86 -10.08 10.70 19.09
CA ASP A 86 -10.00 12.10 19.53
C ASP A 86 -8.58 12.69 19.48
N GLU A 87 -7.55 11.91 19.81
CA GLU A 87 -6.16 12.38 19.75
C GLU A 87 -5.69 12.62 18.31
N TYR A 88 -6.23 11.86 17.35
CA TYR A 88 -5.98 12.02 15.92
C TYR A 88 -6.73 13.23 15.35
N LEU A 89 -7.93 13.51 15.85
CA LEU A 89 -8.70 14.71 15.47
C LEU A 89 -8.03 15.99 15.97
N LEU A 90 -7.51 15.98 17.19
CA LEU A 90 -6.86 17.15 17.79
C LEU A 90 -5.46 17.40 17.22
N ARG A 91 -4.77 16.34 16.74
CA ARG A 91 -3.39 16.41 16.24
C ARG A 91 -3.22 15.58 14.95
N PRO A 92 -3.85 16.00 13.83
CA PRO A 92 -3.88 15.20 12.60
C PRO A 92 -2.51 14.89 12.03
N GLY A 93 -1.54 15.81 12.15
CA GLY A 93 -0.16 15.56 11.69
C GLY A 93 0.55 14.43 12.43
N ARG A 94 0.33 14.29 13.75
CA ARG A 94 0.92 13.19 14.53
C ARG A 94 0.23 11.87 14.23
N GLY A 95 -1.09 11.92 14.04
CA GLY A 95 -1.87 10.76 13.66
C GLY A 95 -1.48 10.22 12.28
N LEU A 96 -1.37 11.10 11.30
CA LEU A 96 -0.88 10.77 9.96
C LEU A 96 0.49 10.10 10.03
N ALA A 97 1.45 10.70 10.74
CA ALA A 97 2.79 10.13 10.86
C ALA A 97 2.77 8.74 11.53
N ALA A 98 1.93 8.52 12.53
CA ALA A 98 1.80 7.22 13.19
C ALA A 98 1.18 6.15 12.28
N ARG A 99 0.16 6.51 11.47
CA ARG A 99 -0.42 5.62 10.44
C ARG A 99 0.62 5.20 9.41
N LEU A 100 1.38 6.17 8.90
CA LEU A 100 2.42 5.90 7.92
C LEU A 100 3.48 4.94 8.50
N LEU A 101 3.93 5.18 9.73
CA LEU A 101 4.90 4.27 10.37
C LEU A 101 4.33 2.88 10.59
N LEU A 102 3.08 2.75 11.05
CA LEU A 102 2.45 1.43 11.19
C LEU A 102 2.33 0.72 9.84
N GLY A 103 1.87 1.42 8.81
CA GLY A 103 1.70 0.82 7.49
C GLY A 103 3.01 0.44 6.81
N LEU A 104 4.12 1.11 7.12
CA LEU A 104 5.47 0.65 6.74
C LEU A 104 5.82 -0.69 7.41
N VAL A 105 5.47 -0.88 8.68
CA VAL A 105 5.66 -2.16 9.37
C VAL A 105 4.78 -3.26 8.74
N GLU A 106 3.52 -2.96 8.45
CA GLU A 106 2.61 -3.93 7.81
C GLU A 106 2.97 -4.22 6.33
N SER A 107 3.74 -3.36 5.68
CA SER A 107 4.22 -3.57 4.31
C SER A 107 5.64 -4.15 4.24
N ALA A 108 6.26 -4.46 5.39
CA ALA A 108 7.67 -4.82 5.46
C ALA A 108 7.99 -6.12 4.71
N ALA A 109 7.15 -7.15 4.80
CA ALA A 109 7.41 -8.44 4.16
C ALA A 109 7.48 -8.34 2.61
N PRO A 110 6.50 -7.73 1.92
CA PRO A 110 6.62 -7.45 0.49
C PRO A 110 7.85 -6.61 0.11
N VAL A 111 8.19 -5.60 0.92
CA VAL A 111 9.38 -4.76 0.67
C VAL A 111 10.67 -5.58 0.79
N VAL A 112 10.79 -6.41 1.82
CA VAL A 112 11.95 -7.30 2.00
C VAL A 112 12.06 -8.29 0.84
N LEU A 113 10.96 -8.91 0.43
CA LEU A 113 10.92 -9.78 -0.75
C LEU A 113 11.44 -9.06 -2.00
N PHE A 114 10.94 -7.85 -2.27
CA PHE A 114 11.39 -7.07 -3.42
C PHE A 114 12.89 -6.78 -3.37
N LEU A 115 13.41 -6.36 -2.21
CA LEU A 115 14.84 -6.09 -2.05
C LEU A 115 15.68 -7.35 -2.28
N THR A 116 15.25 -8.50 -1.76
CA THR A 116 15.92 -9.79 -2.00
C THR A 116 15.90 -10.15 -3.49
N LEU A 117 14.76 -10.00 -4.17
CA LEU A 117 14.65 -10.27 -5.60
C LEU A 117 15.50 -9.30 -6.43
N LEU A 118 15.52 -8.01 -6.08
CA LEU A 118 16.32 -6.99 -6.76
C LEU A 118 17.82 -7.29 -6.65
N LEU A 119 18.29 -7.71 -5.47
CA LEU A 119 19.69 -8.07 -5.23
C LEU A 119 20.12 -9.34 -5.97
N THR A 120 19.23 -10.33 -6.04
CA THR A 120 19.49 -11.63 -6.68
C THR A 120 19.25 -11.63 -8.20
N SER A 121 18.55 -10.61 -8.72
CA SER A 121 18.27 -10.48 -10.15
C SER A 121 19.51 -10.11 -10.98
N ALA A 122 19.52 -10.52 -12.25
CA ALA A 122 20.54 -10.18 -13.24
C ALA A 122 20.46 -8.71 -13.75
N VAL A 123 19.63 -7.88 -13.12
CA VAL A 123 19.40 -6.47 -13.49
C VAL A 123 20.68 -5.65 -13.30
N THR A 124 20.97 -4.75 -14.24
CA THR A 124 22.18 -3.90 -14.19
C THR A 124 22.17 -2.98 -12.97
N ARG A 125 23.35 -2.49 -12.55
CA ARG A 125 23.46 -1.60 -11.37
C ARG A 125 22.66 -0.31 -11.53
N ALA A 126 22.62 0.27 -12.74
CA ALA A 126 21.88 1.48 -13.03
C ALA A 126 20.36 1.25 -12.95
N ASP A 127 19.88 0.14 -13.51
CA ASP A 127 18.48 -0.24 -13.46
C ASP A 127 18.04 -0.55 -12.02
N ARG A 128 18.88 -1.22 -11.22
CA ARG A 128 18.57 -1.53 -9.82
C ARG A 128 18.23 -0.28 -9.01
N LEU A 129 19.02 0.79 -9.17
CA LEU A 129 18.76 2.05 -8.48
C LEU A 129 17.41 2.64 -8.90
N SER A 130 17.10 2.59 -10.20
CA SER A 130 15.83 3.10 -10.73
C SER A 130 14.62 2.31 -10.22
N HIS A 131 14.72 0.97 -10.20
CA HIS A 131 13.71 0.09 -9.61
C HIS A 131 13.50 0.37 -8.13
N LEU A 132 14.59 0.55 -7.37
CA LEU A 132 14.53 0.89 -5.95
C LEU A 132 13.84 2.23 -5.72
N MET A 133 14.23 3.28 -6.44
CA MET A 133 13.63 4.61 -6.32
C MET A 133 12.13 4.58 -6.64
N THR A 134 11.75 3.87 -7.71
CA THR A 134 10.35 3.73 -8.12
C THR A 134 9.55 2.98 -7.05
N ALA A 135 10.09 1.88 -6.51
CA ALA A 135 9.46 1.10 -5.45
C ALA A 135 9.26 1.93 -4.16
N VAL A 136 10.27 2.71 -3.76
CA VAL A 136 10.17 3.61 -2.60
C VAL A 136 9.10 4.67 -2.83
N LEU A 137 9.05 5.28 -4.01
CA LEU A 137 8.03 6.28 -4.33
C LEU A 137 6.63 5.68 -4.35
N MET A 138 6.45 4.51 -4.98
CA MET A 138 5.19 3.76 -4.97
C MET A 138 4.74 3.44 -3.54
N LEU A 139 5.64 2.95 -2.69
CA LEU A 139 5.36 2.69 -1.27
C LEU A 139 4.84 3.94 -0.57
N ILE A 140 5.52 5.08 -0.71
CA ILE A 140 5.11 6.34 -0.06
C ILE A 140 3.76 6.83 -0.59
N VAL A 141 3.60 6.91 -1.90
CA VAL A 141 2.39 7.46 -2.54
C VAL A 141 1.16 6.62 -2.20
N PHE A 142 1.26 5.30 -2.30
CA PHE A 142 0.12 4.42 -2.03
C PHE A 142 -0.19 4.29 -0.55
N LEU A 143 0.83 4.35 0.32
CA LEU A 143 0.60 4.39 1.76
C LEU A 143 -0.11 5.68 2.18
N LEU A 144 0.28 6.83 1.61
CA LEU A 144 -0.41 8.11 1.80
C LEU A 144 -1.85 8.06 1.28
N LEU A 145 -2.04 7.53 0.07
CA LEU A 145 -3.37 7.40 -0.54
C LEU A 145 -4.29 6.51 0.31
N GLY A 146 -3.79 5.37 0.77
CA GLY A 146 -4.55 4.46 1.62
C GLY A 146 -4.89 5.10 2.96
N THR A 147 -3.93 5.79 3.56
CA THR A 147 -4.15 6.58 4.78
C THR A 147 -5.22 7.66 4.57
N ALA A 148 -5.21 8.33 3.42
CA ALA A 148 -6.18 9.36 3.05
C ALA A 148 -7.59 8.78 2.92
N LEU A 149 -7.74 7.61 2.28
CA LEU A 149 -9.00 6.88 2.21
C LEU A 149 -9.49 6.46 3.60
N GLY A 150 -8.58 6.00 4.46
CA GLY A 150 -8.88 5.70 5.86
C GLY A 150 -9.43 6.92 6.62
N TYR A 151 -8.88 8.12 6.41
CA TYR A 151 -9.42 9.37 6.98
C TYR A 151 -10.81 9.71 6.44
N CYS A 152 -11.03 9.52 5.14
CA CYS A 152 -12.27 9.94 4.49
C CYS A 152 -13.45 9.00 4.79
N PHE A 153 -13.19 7.69 4.86
CA PHE A 153 -14.22 6.66 4.84
C PHE A 153 -14.18 5.71 6.04
N GLY A 154 -13.01 5.48 6.66
CA GLY A 154 -12.81 4.49 7.72
C GLY A 154 -13.82 4.63 8.85
N PHE A 155 -13.86 5.81 9.48
CA PHE A 155 -14.69 6.03 10.66
C PHE A 155 -16.22 6.05 10.38
N ARG A 156 -16.65 6.23 9.13
CA ARG A 156 -18.08 6.47 8.79
C ARG A 156 -18.73 5.31 8.05
N HIS A 157 -17.94 4.50 7.36
CA HIS A 157 -18.43 3.48 6.45
C HIS A 157 -17.57 2.21 6.54
N GLU A 158 -17.51 1.61 7.73
CA GLU A 158 -16.71 0.40 8.01
C GLU A 158 -16.92 -0.69 6.95
N LYS A 159 -18.18 -0.95 6.57
CA LYS A 159 -18.54 -1.92 5.53
C LYS A 159 -17.98 -1.55 4.15
N ALA A 160 -17.98 -0.27 3.78
CA ALA A 160 -17.44 0.17 2.50
C ALA A 160 -15.91 0.01 2.46
N VAL A 161 -15.23 0.27 3.58
CA VAL A 161 -13.79 0.11 3.66
C VAL A 161 -13.37 -1.36 3.71
N ASN A 162 -14.11 -2.22 4.40
CA ASN A 162 -13.86 -3.66 4.38
C ASN A 162 -14.08 -4.26 2.98
N ASN A 163 -15.16 -3.83 2.30
CA ASN A 163 -15.40 -4.20 0.90
C ASN A 163 -14.28 -3.67 -0.01
N PHE A 164 -13.79 -2.45 0.22
CA PHE A 164 -12.66 -1.89 -0.52
C PHE A 164 -11.39 -2.71 -0.30
N LEU A 165 -11.01 -3.01 0.93
CA LEU A 165 -9.83 -3.83 1.26
C LEU A 165 -9.90 -5.21 0.59
N THR A 166 -11.08 -5.82 0.60
CA THR A 166 -11.30 -7.12 -0.03
C THR A 166 -11.20 -7.04 -1.55
N SER A 167 -11.71 -5.97 -2.18
CA SER A 167 -11.75 -5.83 -3.65
C SER A 167 -10.49 -5.23 -4.26
N VAL A 168 -9.74 -4.39 -3.53
CA VAL A 168 -8.51 -3.76 -4.00
C VAL A 168 -7.43 -4.79 -4.31
N ALA A 169 -7.33 -5.85 -3.51
CA ALA A 169 -6.40 -6.95 -3.76
C ALA A 169 -6.64 -7.58 -5.15
N TRP A 170 -7.90 -7.71 -5.56
CA TRP A 170 -8.28 -8.26 -6.85
C TRP A 170 -8.14 -7.25 -7.98
N VAL A 171 -8.68 -6.04 -7.84
CA VAL A 171 -8.66 -5.03 -8.92
C VAL A 171 -7.23 -4.59 -9.25
N LEU A 172 -6.38 -4.42 -8.23
CA LEU A 172 -5.00 -4.00 -8.42
C LEU A 172 -4.06 -5.17 -8.68
N GLY A 173 -4.34 -6.34 -8.09
CA GLY A 173 -3.61 -7.57 -8.39
C GLY A 173 -3.79 -8.06 -9.82
N LEU A 174 -4.98 -7.86 -10.40
CA LEU A 174 -5.27 -8.22 -11.79
C LEU A 174 -4.86 -7.14 -12.80
N GLY A 175 -4.65 -5.89 -12.37
CA GLY A 175 -4.42 -4.73 -13.23
C GLY A 175 -3.28 -4.89 -14.26
N PRO A 176 -2.07 -5.32 -13.87
CA PRO A 176 -0.95 -5.60 -14.78
C PRO A 176 -0.73 -7.10 -15.07
N GLY A 177 -1.74 -7.95 -14.90
CA GLY A 177 -1.66 -9.39 -15.13
C GLY A 177 -1.76 -9.79 -16.62
N PRO A 178 -1.56 -11.08 -16.95
CA PRO A 178 -1.66 -11.65 -18.30
C PRO A 178 -3.05 -11.47 -18.94
N PHE A 179 -4.06 -11.13 -18.14
CA PHE A 179 -5.44 -10.87 -18.57
C PHE A 179 -5.59 -9.50 -19.23
N PHE A 180 -4.69 -8.56 -18.96
CA PHE A 180 -4.64 -7.26 -19.61
C PHE A 180 -3.30 -7.12 -20.30
N GLN A 181 -3.28 -7.29 -21.63
CA GLN A 181 -2.09 -6.95 -22.40
C GLN A 181 -1.66 -5.53 -22.05
N ALA A 182 -0.37 -5.35 -21.75
CA ALA A 182 0.21 -4.11 -21.24
C ALA A 182 0.01 -2.86 -22.13
N GLY A 183 -0.69 -2.96 -23.26
CA GLY A 183 -1.00 -1.84 -24.17
C GLY A 183 -2.44 -1.30 -24.07
N ASP A 184 -3.45 -2.12 -23.75
CA ASP A 184 -4.86 -1.76 -24.03
C ASP A 184 -5.74 -1.52 -22.79
N SER A 185 -5.23 -1.81 -21.60
CA SER A 185 -5.98 -1.58 -20.37
C SER A 185 -5.95 -0.11 -19.95
N ALA A 186 -7.13 0.53 -19.94
CA ALA A 186 -7.32 1.87 -19.38
C ALA A 186 -6.86 1.95 -17.90
N ILE A 187 -6.92 0.83 -17.18
CA ILE A 187 -6.47 0.72 -15.80
C ILE A 187 -4.94 0.83 -15.73
N LEU A 188 -4.19 0.23 -16.66
CA LEU A 188 -2.73 0.35 -16.75
C LEU A 188 -2.26 1.75 -17.17
N LYS A 189 -3.09 2.50 -17.90
CA LYS A 189 -2.84 3.91 -18.20
C LYS A 189 -2.93 4.80 -16.95
N ILE A 190 -3.65 4.37 -15.92
CA ILE A 190 -3.86 5.12 -14.68
C ILE A 190 -2.93 4.62 -13.56
N PHE A 191 -2.64 3.32 -13.53
CA PHE A 191 -1.80 2.73 -12.50
C PHE A 191 -0.30 2.82 -12.83
N PRO A 192 0.54 3.24 -11.88
CA PRO A 192 1.99 3.15 -12.04
C PRO A 192 2.46 1.69 -12.03
N GLY A 193 3.42 1.34 -12.90
CA GLY A 193 4.03 0.01 -13.00
C GLY A 193 3.43 -0.91 -14.07
N GLY A 194 2.56 -0.40 -14.95
CA GLY A 194 1.90 -1.18 -16.00
C GLY A 194 2.72 -1.45 -17.27
N HIS A 195 3.89 -0.82 -17.41
CA HIS A 195 4.78 -0.98 -18.55
C HIS A 195 6.17 -1.41 -18.10
N SER A 196 6.94 -2.06 -18.99
CA SER A 196 8.34 -2.34 -18.74
C SER A 196 9.05 -1.05 -18.32
N LEU A 197 9.69 -1.07 -17.15
CA LEU A 197 10.43 0.08 -16.58
C LEU A 197 11.62 0.52 -17.46
N HIS A 198 11.87 -0.12 -18.60
CA HIS A 198 12.78 0.38 -19.62
C HIS A 198 12.11 1.46 -20.49
N GLY A 199 12.59 2.70 -20.35
CA GLY A 199 12.38 3.76 -21.35
C GLY A 199 11.15 4.65 -21.18
N GLN A 200 10.26 4.41 -20.21
CA GLN A 200 9.05 5.22 -19.98
C GLN A 200 8.94 5.76 -18.54
N PHE A 201 10.04 6.26 -17.99
CA PHE A 201 10.02 6.85 -16.65
C PHE A 201 9.14 8.12 -16.58
N GLY A 202 9.22 9.04 -17.54
CA GLY A 202 8.48 10.32 -17.48
C GLY A 202 6.97 10.20 -17.15
N PRO A 203 6.19 9.37 -17.87
CA PRO A 203 4.77 9.16 -17.59
C PRO A 203 4.48 8.59 -16.20
N GLU A 204 5.31 7.67 -15.72
CA GLU A 204 5.14 6.98 -14.43
C GLU A 204 5.32 7.93 -13.24
N TRP A 205 6.32 8.82 -13.31
CA TRP A 205 6.51 9.86 -12.30
C TRP A 205 5.38 10.88 -12.30
N GLY A 206 4.84 11.22 -13.48
CA GLY A 206 3.65 12.08 -13.60
C GLY A 206 2.41 11.48 -12.93
N LYS A 207 2.15 10.18 -13.15
CA LYS A 207 1.06 9.45 -12.47
C LYS A 207 1.25 9.44 -10.96
N LEU A 208 2.46 9.14 -10.48
CA LEU A 208 2.78 9.13 -9.04
C LEU A 208 2.62 10.52 -8.42
N ALA A 209 3.04 11.58 -9.10
CA ALA A 209 2.84 12.95 -8.66
C ALA A 209 1.34 13.32 -8.58
N PHE A 210 0.54 12.93 -9.58
CA PHE A 210 -0.91 13.12 -9.55
C PHE A 210 -1.55 12.38 -8.36
N LEU A 211 -1.22 11.11 -8.17
CA LEU A 211 -1.73 10.31 -7.04
C LEU A 211 -1.30 10.89 -5.69
N LEU A 212 -0.09 11.42 -5.59
CA LEU A 212 0.38 12.11 -4.40
C LEU A 212 -0.47 13.35 -4.11
N LEU A 213 -0.73 14.19 -5.12
CA LEU A 213 -1.58 15.37 -4.97
C LEU A 213 -3.00 15.01 -4.56
N VAL A 214 -3.57 13.95 -5.14
CA VAL A 214 -4.88 13.41 -4.75
C VAL A 214 -4.86 12.94 -3.30
N GLY A 215 -3.85 12.17 -2.88
CA GLY A 215 -3.69 11.70 -1.50
C GLY A 215 -3.60 12.85 -0.51
N LEU A 216 -2.78 13.87 -0.80
CA LEU A 216 -2.65 15.07 0.04
C LEU A 216 -3.95 15.87 0.10
N GLY A 217 -4.65 16.03 -1.03
CA GLY A 217 -5.94 16.69 -1.09
C GLY A 217 -7.01 15.96 -0.27
N LEU A 218 -7.04 14.63 -0.34
CA LEU A 218 -7.93 13.79 0.47
C LEU A 218 -7.60 13.85 1.96
N ILE A 219 -6.31 13.89 2.35
CA ILE A 219 -5.92 14.09 3.75
C ILE A 219 -6.39 15.45 4.25
N ALA A 220 -6.12 16.52 3.49
CA ALA A 220 -6.54 17.88 3.85
C ALA A 220 -8.07 17.98 4.00
N TRP A 221 -8.81 17.31 3.11
CA TRP A 221 -10.27 17.27 3.16
C TRP A 221 -10.81 16.40 4.30
N GLY A 222 -10.22 15.21 4.51
CA GLY A 222 -10.63 14.25 5.52
C GLY A 222 -10.34 14.71 6.96
N THR A 223 -9.34 15.56 7.16
CA THR A 223 -8.98 16.14 8.47
C THR A 223 -9.65 17.49 8.73
N ALA A 224 -10.49 17.99 7.83
CA ALA A 224 -11.13 19.29 7.95
C ALA A 224 -12.13 19.34 9.14
N PRO A 225 -12.05 20.36 10.03
CA PRO A 225 -12.85 20.44 11.27
C PRO A 225 -14.37 20.33 11.07
N ARG A 226 -14.89 20.77 9.92
CA ARG A 226 -16.33 20.80 9.61
C ARG A 226 -16.94 19.39 9.49
N ARG A 227 -16.15 18.35 9.23
CA ARG A 227 -16.64 16.97 9.14
C ARG A 227 -16.62 16.22 10.49
N HIS A 228 -15.88 16.67 11.49
CA HIS A 228 -15.76 15.90 12.73
C HIS A 228 -16.87 16.19 13.77
N ARG A 229 -17.74 17.18 13.53
CA ARG A 229 -18.88 17.52 14.40
C ARG A 229 -19.97 16.43 14.47
N SER A 230 -19.88 15.36 13.68
CA SER A 230 -20.85 14.26 13.69
C SER A 230 -20.44 13.07 14.57
N PHE A 231 -19.27 13.09 15.22
CA PHE A 231 -18.79 11.98 16.07
C PHE A 231 -19.22 12.08 17.54
N THR A 232 -19.77 13.22 17.96
CA THR A 232 -20.18 13.49 19.34
C THR A 232 -21.70 13.40 19.55
N ARG A 233 -22.40 12.53 18.84
CA ARG A 233 -23.80 12.20 19.12
C ARG A 233 -23.99 10.71 19.27
#